data_AF-D9S8B2-F1
#
_entry.id   AF-D9S8B2-F1
#
_cell.length_a   1.000
_cell.length_b   1.000
_cell.length_c   1.000
_cell.angle_alpha   90.00
_cell.angle_beta   90.00
_cell.angle_gamma   90.00
#
_symmetry.space_group_name_H-M   'P 1'
#
loop_
_entity.id
_entity.type
_entity.pdbx_description
1 polymer ?
#
loop_
_entity_poly.entity_id
_entity_poly.type
_entity_poly.pdbx_seq_one_letter_code
_entity_poly.pdbx_strand_id
1 'polypeptide(L)'
;MPIAKGEPDTRAIAQSLLAAFPDALATPSGNVYKLSNGNTIRLQVSEPPYALLALSMLRTGGGSKSELRVSLYAPVPKELLGGESENIRYELLWRSGQERFIGIEIHESESPNGDIRETSRKEILPQEASPKVLEKLKELTAEAWRDKLEKENWTGRYLTENIQTLLIKMRLAARLYPEYGLPEFNDEDMELILNELTDGIFLLRDINEDRYRNIVEDYFGKSMLAWLQKTFPDHYVLPNGKRARYSYQEVATADEQSSGKIVQSADGVLVEISARIEDFMQLRGEHKIADGKLKVRYDILAPNFRTIQKTWDLTSFWQNTYAEVRKELRGRYPKHPWPEKVM
;
A
#
# COMPACT_ATOMS: atom_id res chain seq x y z
N MET A 1 -11.72 -47.95 -44.27
CA MET A 1 -11.09 -46.76 -43.64
C MET A 1 -9.59 -46.93 -43.70
N PRO A 2 -8.84 -46.04 -44.36
CA PRO A 2 -7.39 -46.11 -44.34
C PRO A 2 -6.90 -45.60 -42.98
N ILE A 3 -6.07 -46.40 -42.30
CA ILE A 3 -5.37 -46.00 -41.09
C ILE A 3 -4.35 -44.94 -41.51
N ALA A 4 -4.54 -43.70 -41.05
CA ALA A 4 -3.57 -42.64 -41.26
C ALA A 4 -2.22 -43.07 -40.65
N LYS A 5 -1.19 -43.23 -41.49
CA LYS A 5 0.20 -43.33 -41.03
C LYS A 5 0.60 -41.94 -40.51
N GLY A 6 0.27 -41.65 -39.25
CA GLY A 6 0.93 -40.56 -38.52
C GLY A 6 2.38 -40.96 -38.30
N GLU A 7 3.31 -40.08 -38.65
CA GLU A 7 4.70 -40.25 -38.23
C GLU A 7 4.72 -40.35 -36.69
N PRO A 8 5.42 -41.35 -36.13
CA PRO A 8 5.49 -41.49 -34.68
C PRO A 8 6.11 -40.23 -34.09
N ASP A 9 5.44 -39.62 -33.11
CA ASP A 9 5.99 -38.49 -32.37
C ASP A 9 7.21 -38.97 -31.59
N THR A 10 8.39 -38.71 -32.16
CA THR A 10 9.70 -39.06 -31.60
C THR A 10 9.88 -38.50 -30.18
N ARG A 11 9.22 -37.40 -29.83
CA ARG A 11 9.26 -36.82 -28.49
C ARG A 11 8.47 -37.65 -27.50
N ALA A 12 7.24 -38.02 -27.84
CA ALA A 12 6.40 -38.87 -26.99
C ALA A 12 7.03 -40.26 -26.78
N ILE A 13 7.71 -40.79 -27.79
CA ILE A 13 8.46 -42.06 -27.67
C ILE A 13 9.65 -41.90 -26.73
N ALA A 14 10.46 -40.85 -26.90
CA ALA A 14 11.62 -40.60 -26.04
C ALA A 14 11.19 -40.40 -24.57
N GLN A 15 10.10 -39.68 -24.32
CA GLN A 15 9.53 -39.49 -22.99
C GLN A 15 9.04 -40.81 -22.38
N SER A 16 8.34 -41.63 -23.15
CA SER A 16 7.85 -42.93 -22.70
C SER A 16 8.99 -43.90 -22.38
N LEU A 17 10.04 -43.92 -23.21
CA LEU A 17 11.23 -44.73 -22.99
C LEU A 17 12.05 -44.26 -21.79
N LEU A 18 12.16 -42.94 -21.58
CA LEU A 18 12.84 -42.35 -20.42
C LEU A 18 12.15 -42.74 -19.11
N ALA A 19 10.81 -42.70 -19.09
CA ALA A 19 10.04 -43.13 -17.94
C ALA A 19 10.16 -44.65 -17.66
N ALA A 20 10.20 -45.47 -18.71
CA ALA A 20 10.31 -46.92 -18.58
C ALA A 20 11.72 -47.41 -18.23
N PHE A 21 12.77 -46.71 -18.68
CA PHE A 21 14.17 -47.11 -18.53
C PHE A 21 15.05 -45.97 -18.02
N PRO A 22 14.77 -45.39 -16.85
CA PRO A 22 15.53 -44.25 -16.32
C PRO A 22 17.02 -44.59 -16.08
N ASP A 23 17.33 -45.82 -15.69
CA ASP A 23 18.70 -46.30 -15.45
C ASP A 23 19.54 -46.46 -16.74
N ALA A 24 18.88 -46.48 -17.90
CA ALA A 24 19.54 -46.54 -19.19
C ALA A 24 19.98 -45.15 -19.69
N LEU A 25 19.64 -44.08 -18.97
CA LEU A 25 19.98 -42.72 -19.36
C LEU A 25 21.49 -42.46 -19.22
N ALA A 26 22.11 -42.06 -20.32
CA ALA A 26 23.50 -41.63 -20.36
C ALA A 26 23.57 -40.14 -20.76
N THR A 27 24.16 -39.32 -19.90
CA THR A 27 24.31 -37.87 -20.09
C THR A 27 25.75 -37.51 -20.52
N PRO A 28 25.94 -36.40 -21.24
CA PRO A 28 27.26 -36.04 -21.77
C PRO A 28 28.22 -35.65 -20.63
N SER A 29 29.44 -36.17 -20.67
CA SER A 29 30.53 -35.91 -19.71
C SER A 29 31.86 -35.82 -20.46
N GLY A 30 32.18 -34.63 -20.95
CA GLY A 30 33.31 -34.42 -21.87
C GLY A 30 33.06 -35.13 -23.21
N ASN A 31 33.99 -36.00 -23.64
CA ASN A 31 33.89 -36.74 -24.90
C ASN A 31 33.24 -38.13 -24.74
N VAL A 32 32.63 -38.42 -23.60
CA VAL A 32 31.93 -39.70 -23.31
C VAL A 32 30.55 -39.41 -22.76
N TYR A 33 29.65 -40.38 -22.83
CA TYR A 33 28.40 -40.36 -22.07
C TYR A 33 28.57 -41.18 -20.80
N LYS A 34 27.97 -40.75 -19.70
CA LYS A 34 28.05 -41.44 -18.41
C LYS A 34 26.67 -41.92 -18.00
N LEU A 35 26.56 -43.21 -17.65
CA LEU A 35 25.37 -43.81 -17.06
C LEU A 35 25.34 -43.56 -15.55
N SER A 36 24.16 -43.64 -14.95
CA SER A 36 23.95 -43.51 -13.50
C SER A 36 24.80 -44.50 -12.68
N ASN A 37 25.03 -45.70 -13.20
CA ASN A 37 25.86 -46.75 -12.60
C ASN A 37 27.39 -46.52 -12.73
N GLY A 38 27.81 -45.38 -13.27
CA GLY A 38 29.22 -45.01 -13.40
C GLY A 38 29.93 -45.56 -14.64
N ASN A 39 29.26 -46.40 -15.43
CA ASN A 39 29.80 -46.86 -16.72
C ASN A 39 29.84 -45.72 -17.73
N THR A 40 30.78 -45.81 -18.66
CA THR A 40 30.96 -44.78 -19.70
C THR A 40 30.74 -45.36 -21.09
N ILE A 41 30.18 -44.55 -21.97
CA ILE A 41 29.87 -44.91 -23.35
C ILE A 41 30.61 -43.96 -24.27
N ARG A 42 31.32 -44.51 -25.25
CA ARG A 42 31.82 -43.75 -26.40
C ARG A 42 30.96 -44.03 -27.62
N LEU A 43 30.32 -42.98 -28.13
CA LEU A 43 29.49 -43.06 -29.32
C LEU A 43 30.30 -42.60 -30.54
N GLN A 44 30.44 -43.45 -31.55
CA GLN A 44 31.12 -43.14 -32.81
C GLN A 44 30.06 -42.85 -33.89
N VAL A 45 29.49 -41.65 -33.84
CA VAL A 45 28.54 -41.15 -34.83
C VAL A 45 28.94 -39.75 -35.28
N SER A 46 28.58 -39.37 -36.50
CA SER A 46 28.89 -38.06 -37.07
C SER A 46 28.21 -36.91 -36.32
N GLU A 47 26.99 -37.14 -35.84
CA GLU A 47 26.19 -36.18 -35.08
C GLU A 47 25.72 -36.82 -33.77
N PRO A 48 26.47 -36.65 -32.67
CA PRO A 48 26.10 -37.22 -31.38
C PRO A 48 24.88 -36.49 -30.77
N PRO A 49 23.89 -37.20 -30.22
CA PRO A 49 22.73 -36.57 -29.56
C PRO A 49 23.13 -35.92 -28.23
N TYR A 50 22.34 -34.98 -27.72
CA TYR A 50 22.65 -34.33 -26.43
C TYR A 50 22.78 -35.35 -25.29
N ALA A 51 21.77 -36.19 -25.09
CA ALA A 51 21.85 -37.38 -24.25
C ALA A 51 21.23 -38.59 -24.98
N LEU A 52 21.39 -39.78 -24.40
CA LEU A 52 20.87 -41.00 -24.99
C LEU A 52 20.37 -41.99 -23.94
N LEU A 53 19.37 -42.78 -24.30
CA LEU A 53 18.97 -43.99 -23.58
C LEU A 53 19.68 -45.19 -24.21
N ALA A 54 20.58 -45.84 -23.47
CA ALA A 54 21.32 -47.00 -23.91
C ALA A 54 20.48 -48.28 -23.76
N LEU A 55 19.74 -48.63 -24.81
CA LEU A 55 18.80 -49.76 -24.80
C LEU A 55 19.47 -51.12 -25.01
N SER A 56 20.63 -51.14 -25.69
CA SER A 56 21.44 -52.36 -25.86
C SER A 56 22.93 -52.04 -25.79
N MET A 57 23.63 -52.76 -24.92
CA MET A 57 25.03 -52.50 -24.57
C MET A 57 25.85 -53.77 -24.62
N LEU A 58 27.09 -53.67 -25.10
CA LEU A 58 28.09 -54.72 -25.09
C LEU A 58 29.32 -54.25 -24.31
N ARG A 59 29.80 -55.07 -23.38
CA ARG A 59 31.08 -54.80 -22.69
C ARG A 59 32.23 -55.03 -23.66
N THR A 60 33.09 -54.04 -23.80
CA THR A 60 34.37 -54.21 -24.48
C THR A 60 35.40 -54.73 -23.47
N GLY A 61 35.99 -55.90 -23.73
CA GLY A 61 36.91 -56.55 -22.79
C GLY A 61 38.28 -55.86 -22.71
N GLY A 62 38.83 -55.79 -21.48
CA GLY A 62 40.26 -55.55 -21.22
C GLY A 62 40.62 -54.17 -20.63
N GLY A 63 40.46 -53.99 -19.31
CA GLY A 63 41.04 -52.86 -18.57
C GLY A 63 40.12 -52.30 -17.48
N SER A 64 40.72 -51.79 -16.38
CA SER A 64 40.07 -51.41 -15.11
C SER A 64 39.12 -50.18 -15.15
N LYS A 65 38.53 -49.84 -16.30
CA LYS A 65 37.45 -48.84 -16.39
C LYS A 65 36.39 -49.32 -17.38
N SER A 66 35.15 -49.43 -16.92
CA SER A 66 34.01 -50.01 -17.62
C SER A 66 33.50 -49.13 -18.77
N GLU A 67 34.19 -49.22 -19.90
CA GLU A 67 33.75 -48.64 -21.17
C GLU A 67 32.77 -49.61 -21.86
N LEU A 68 31.63 -49.09 -22.33
CA LEU A 68 30.56 -49.83 -22.97
C LEU A 68 30.40 -49.36 -24.42
N ARG A 69 30.15 -50.32 -25.32
CA ARG A 69 29.71 -50.03 -26.69
C ARG A 69 28.20 -50.17 -26.75
N VAL A 70 27.52 -49.13 -27.23
CA VAL A 70 26.07 -49.14 -27.42
C VAL A 70 25.75 -49.57 -28.85
N SER A 71 24.90 -50.58 -28.99
CA SER A 71 24.41 -51.09 -30.28
C SER A 71 23.04 -50.53 -30.65
N LEU A 72 22.24 -50.15 -29.65
CA LEU A 72 20.95 -49.49 -29.83
C LEU A 72 20.77 -48.39 -28.79
N TYR A 73 20.45 -47.19 -29.26
CA TYR A 73 20.11 -46.07 -28.40
C TYR A 73 18.90 -45.30 -28.93
N ALA A 74 18.21 -44.61 -28.04
CA ALA A 74 17.25 -43.57 -28.39
C ALA A 74 17.83 -42.20 -28.00
N PRO A 75 17.86 -41.21 -28.91
CA PRO A 75 18.29 -39.86 -28.57
C PRO A 75 17.30 -39.22 -27.60
N VAL A 76 17.81 -38.56 -26.56
CA VAL A 76 16.99 -37.79 -25.62
C VAL A 76 17.30 -36.31 -25.81
N PRO A 77 16.33 -35.51 -26.29
CA PRO A 77 16.46 -34.07 -26.37
C PRO A 77 16.74 -33.45 -25.00
N LYS A 78 17.49 -32.35 -24.96
CA LYS A 78 17.86 -31.65 -23.71
C LYS A 78 16.61 -31.27 -22.90
N GLU A 79 15.52 -30.96 -23.59
CA GLU A 79 14.25 -30.51 -23.02
C GLU A 79 13.53 -31.61 -22.24
N LEU A 80 13.79 -32.89 -22.52
CA LEU A 80 13.15 -34.03 -21.82
C LEU A 80 13.92 -34.49 -20.58
N LEU A 81 15.17 -34.08 -20.40
CA LEU A 81 16.04 -34.56 -19.32
C LEU A 81 15.77 -33.89 -17.98
N GLY A 82 14.65 -33.17 -17.86
CA GLY A 82 14.52 -32.13 -16.87
C GLY A 82 15.64 -31.13 -17.10
N GLY A 83 15.48 -30.25 -18.09
CA GLY A 83 16.04 -28.93 -17.87
C GLY A 83 15.44 -28.48 -16.55
N GLU A 84 16.26 -28.23 -15.53
CA GLU A 84 15.83 -27.46 -14.38
C GLU A 84 15.00 -26.31 -14.97
N SER A 85 13.67 -26.33 -14.77
CA SER A 85 12.91 -25.11 -15.02
C SER A 85 13.44 -24.15 -13.98
N GLU A 86 14.45 -23.39 -14.35
CA GLU A 86 14.95 -22.27 -13.56
C GLU A 86 13.78 -21.29 -13.49
N ASN A 87 13.00 -21.43 -12.43
CA ASN A 87 11.95 -20.50 -12.13
C ASN A 87 12.62 -19.29 -11.48
N ILE A 88 12.30 -18.10 -11.97
CA ILE A 88 12.88 -16.86 -11.45
C ILE A 88 11.80 -16.17 -10.63
N ARG A 89 12.01 -16.11 -9.31
CA ARG A 89 11.19 -15.30 -8.40
C ARG A 89 11.88 -13.97 -8.12
N TYR A 90 11.09 -12.93 -7.95
CA TYR A 90 11.57 -11.63 -7.50
C TYR A 90 11.04 -11.32 -6.10
N GLU A 91 11.87 -10.70 -5.29
CA GLU A 91 11.52 -10.20 -3.95
C GLU A 91 12.06 -8.79 -3.75
N LEU A 92 11.54 -8.09 -2.74
CA LEU A 92 12.07 -6.80 -2.31
C LEU A 92 12.73 -6.93 -0.93
N LEU A 93 13.94 -6.38 -0.83
CA LEU A 93 14.70 -6.30 0.41
C LEU A 93 14.81 -4.87 0.89
N TRP A 94 14.39 -4.61 2.13
CA TRP A 94 14.56 -3.32 2.78
C TRP A 94 16.03 -3.10 3.20
N ARG A 95 16.62 -1.99 2.74
CA ARG A 95 17.95 -1.51 3.15
C ARG A 95 17.80 -0.32 4.08
N SER A 96 17.82 -0.58 5.40
CA SER A 96 17.63 0.47 6.44
C SER A 96 18.61 1.63 6.32
N GLY A 97 19.90 1.36 6.08
CA GLY A 97 20.91 2.42 5.95
C GLY A 97 20.73 3.35 4.74
N GLN A 98 19.89 2.99 3.78
CA GLN A 98 19.59 3.77 2.58
C GLN A 98 18.09 4.13 2.46
N GLU A 99 17.28 3.71 3.44
CA GLU A 99 15.82 3.87 3.49
C GLU A 99 15.12 3.54 2.15
N ARG A 100 15.47 2.40 1.56
CA ARG A 100 14.92 1.96 0.28
C ARG A 100 14.76 0.44 0.17
N PHE A 101 13.89 0.03 -0.73
CA PHE A 101 13.84 -1.33 -1.26
C PHE A 101 14.84 -1.52 -2.40
N ILE A 102 15.45 -2.70 -2.44
CA ILE A 102 16.19 -3.22 -3.59
C ILE A 102 15.56 -4.54 -4.04
N GLY A 103 15.70 -4.88 -5.31
CA GLY A 103 15.24 -6.17 -5.83
C GLY A 103 16.19 -7.30 -5.44
N ILE A 104 15.63 -8.49 -5.27
CA ILE A 104 16.37 -9.75 -5.27
C ILE A 104 15.78 -10.60 -6.38
N GLU A 105 16.64 -11.09 -7.26
CA GLU A 105 16.33 -12.13 -8.24
C GLU A 105 16.79 -13.47 -7.65
N ILE A 106 15.84 -14.40 -7.54
CA ILE A 106 16.03 -15.71 -6.94
C ILE A 106 15.78 -16.76 -8.02
N HIS A 107 16.82 -17.53 -8.34
CA HIS A 107 16.70 -18.66 -9.26
C HIS A 107 16.38 -19.89 -8.46
N GLU A 108 15.36 -20.62 -8.89
CA GLU A 108 14.85 -21.80 -8.22
C GLU A 108 14.83 -22.98 -9.18
N SER A 109 15.27 -24.15 -8.69
CA SER A 109 15.13 -25.42 -9.40
C SER A 109 13.98 -26.21 -8.78
N GLU A 110 13.09 -26.71 -9.61
CA GLU A 110 12.05 -27.65 -9.19
C GLU A 110 12.51 -29.09 -9.40
N SER A 111 12.55 -29.86 -8.31
CA SER A 111 12.86 -31.30 -8.37
C SER A 111 11.70 -32.07 -9.04
N PRO A 112 11.94 -33.25 -9.64
CA PRO A 112 10.87 -34.09 -10.23
C PRO A 112 9.73 -34.46 -9.27
N ASN A 113 9.94 -34.33 -7.96
CA ASN A 113 8.95 -34.57 -6.91
C ASN A 113 8.18 -33.30 -6.48
N GLY A 114 8.42 -32.14 -7.13
CA GLY A 114 7.80 -30.85 -6.83
C GLY A 114 8.48 -30.03 -5.73
N ASP A 115 9.67 -30.45 -5.24
CA ASP A 115 10.43 -29.70 -4.22
C ASP A 115 11.19 -28.54 -4.88
N ILE A 116 10.88 -27.30 -4.47
CA ILE A 116 11.49 -26.07 -4.99
C ILE A 116 12.70 -25.72 -4.13
N ARG A 117 13.85 -25.50 -4.78
CA ARG A 117 15.10 -25.11 -4.10
C ARG A 117 15.70 -23.88 -4.74
N GLU A 118 16.03 -22.90 -3.91
CA GLU A 118 16.84 -21.75 -4.30
C GLU A 118 18.24 -22.23 -4.72
N THR A 119 18.62 -21.99 -5.97
CA THR A 119 19.94 -22.32 -6.53
C THR A 119 20.87 -21.12 -6.45
N SER A 120 20.35 -19.91 -6.65
CA SER A 120 21.13 -18.68 -6.52
C SER A 120 20.26 -17.47 -6.21
N ARG A 121 20.88 -16.46 -5.61
CA ARG A 121 20.27 -15.16 -5.36
C ARG A 121 21.17 -14.03 -5.82
N LYS A 122 20.58 -13.00 -6.41
CA LYS A 122 21.28 -11.81 -6.88
C LYS A 122 20.53 -10.56 -6.47
N GLU A 123 21.23 -9.61 -5.88
CA GLU A 123 20.68 -8.29 -5.60
C GLU A 123 20.65 -7.44 -6.87
N ILE A 124 19.56 -6.69 -7.04
CA ILE A 124 19.31 -5.82 -8.18
C ILE A 124 18.95 -4.45 -7.65
N LEU A 125 19.76 -3.46 -7.99
CA LEU A 125 19.38 -2.08 -7.77
C LEU A 125 18.33 -1.68 -8.82
N PRO A 126 17.20 -1.04 -8.44
CA PRO A 126 16.13 -0.71 -9.39
C PRO A 126 16.60 0.08 -10.62
N GLN A 127 17.60 0.95 -10.45
CA GLN A 127 18.18 1.73 -11.56
C GLN A 127 19.09 0.93 -12.50
N GLU A 128 19.50 -0.27 -12.10
CA GLU A 128 20.33 -1.19 -12.89
C GLU A 128 19.50 -2.34 -13.49
N ALA A 129 18.21 -2.42 -13.14
CA ALA A 129 17.28 -3.44 -13.61
C ALA A 129 16.92 -3.23 -15.09
N SER A 130 16.74 -4.34 -15.83
CA SER A 130 16.14 -4.27 -17.17
C SER A 130 14.67 -3.82 -17.07
N PRO A 131 14.06 -3.25 -18.13
CA PRO A 131 12.67 -2.79 -18.08
C PRO A 131 11.67 -3.85 -17.60
N LYS A 132 11.83 -5.11 -18.05
CA LYS A 132 10.96 -6.23 -17.65
C LYS A 132 11.12 -6.59 -16.17
N VAL A 133 12.35 -6.59 -15.67
CA VAL A 133 12.63 -6.88 -14.26
C VAL A 133 12.12 -5.73 -13.38
N LEU A 134 12.33 -4.48 -13.80
CA LEU A 134 11.85 -3.31 -13.08
C LEU A 134 10.32 -3.31 -12.96
N GLU A 135 9.60 -3.66 -14.02
CA GLU A 135 8.15 -3.83 -13.99
C GLU A 135 7.72 -4.86 -12.94
N LYS A 136 8.38 -6.03 -12.91
CA LYS A 136 8.14 -7.05 -11.88
C LYS A 136 8.46 -6.58 -10.46
N LEU A 137 9.54 -5.83 -10.27
CA LEU A 137 9.88 -5.28 -8.95
C LEU A 137 8.87 -4.21 -8.50
N LYS A 138 8.32 -3.42 -9.43
CA LYS A 138 7.30 -2.41 -9.13
C LYS A 138 5.99 -3.05 -8.68
N GLU A 139 5.56 -4.15 -9.32
CA GLU A 139 4.37 -4.92 -8.91
C GLU A 139 4.42 -5.35 -7.43
N LEU A 140 5.63 -5.51 -6.86
CA LEU A 140 5.84 -5.95 -5.49
C LEU A 140 5.92 -4.81 -4.46
N THR A 141 6.06 -3.54 -4.88
CA THR A 141 6.36 -2.45 -3.93
C THR A 141 5.18 -2.15 -3.02
N ALA A 142 3.94 -2.22 -3.52
CA ALA A 142 2.77 -1.89 -2.71
C ALA A 142 2.61 -2.83 -1.51
N GLU A 143 2.72 -4.15 -1.75
CA GLU A 143 2.68 -5.16 -0.69
C GLU A 143 3.87 -5.01 0.27
N ALA A 144 5.08 -4.86 -0.26
CA ALA A 144 6.29 -4.70 0.57
C ALA A 144 6.22 -3.45 1.46
N TRP A 145 5.69 -2.34 0.97
CA TRP A 145 5.47 -1.13 1.75
C TRP A 145 4.38 -1.31 2.79
N ARG A 146 3.26 -1.95 2.47
CA ARG A 146 2.18 -2.23 3.43
C ARG A 146 2.72 -2.99 4.63
N ASP A 147 3.41 -4.09 4.36
CA ASP A 147 4.11 -4.92 5.35
C ASP A 147 5.06 -4.10 6.22
N LYS A 148 5.82 -3.21 5.59
CA LYS A 148 6.81 -2.36 6.26
C LYS A 148 6.15 -1.32 7.17
N LEU A 149 5.13 -0.64 6.67
CA LEU A 149 4.40 0.41 7.39
C LEU A 149 3.64 -0.17 8.58
N GLU A 150 3.07 -1.37 8.46
CA GLU A 150 2.40 -2.06 9.55
C GLU A 150 3.41 -2.49 10.64
N LYS A 151 4.49 -3.19 10.26
CA LYS A 151 5.51 -3.69 11.20
C LYS A 151 6.19 -2.57 12.00
N GLU A 152 6.35 -1.39 11.40
CA GLU A 152 6.99 -0.24 12.07
C GLU A 152 6.00 0.77 12.65
N ASN A 153 4.69 0.46 12.59
CA ASN A 153 3.60 1.30 13.10
C ASN A 153 3.63 2.73 12.51
N TRP A 154 3.87 2.84 11.20
CA TRP A 154 3.97 4.09 10.44
C TRP A 154 2.68 4.45 9.69
N THR A 155 1.59 3.71 9.88
CA THR A 155 0.28 3.94 9.23
C THR A 155 -0.26 5.36 9.43
N GLY A 156 0.13 6.05 10.51
CA GLY A 156 -0.20 7.46 10.76
C GLY A 156 0.87 8.49 10.37
N ARG A 157 2.00 8.07 9.79
CA ARG A 157 3.18 8.93 9.56
C ARG A 157 2.87 10.16 8.71
N TYR A 158 1.98 10.02 7.74
CA TYR A 158 1.58 11.09 6.82
C TYR A 158 0.24 11.73 7.18
N LEU A 159 -0.43 11.28 8.25
CA LEU A 159 -1.67 11.88 8.75
C LEU A 159 -1.36 13.11 9.61
N THR A 160 -0.80 14.15 9.00
CA THR A 160 -0.58 15.44 9.68
C THR A 160 -1.92 16.08 10.07
N GLU A 161 -1.92 17.05 10.99
CA GLU A 161 -3.14 17.75 11.39
C GLU A 161 -3.92 18.33 10.20
N ASN A 162 -3.20 18.80 9.18
CA ASN A 162 -3.80 19.36 7.97
C ASN A 162 -4.48 18.28 7.11
N ILE A 163 -3.87 17.10 6.97
CA ILE A 163 -4.44 15.97 6.23
C ILE A 163 -5.62 15.37 7.00
N GLN A 164 -5.49 15.20 8.32
CA GLN A 164 -6.59 14.75 9.17
C GLN A 164 -7.80 15.69 9.03
N THR A 165 -7.56 17.00 9.12
CA THR A 165 -8.63 18.00 8.91
C THR A 165 -9.25 17.90 7.51
N LEU A 166 -8.43 17.68 6.47
CA LEU A 166 -8.93 17.51 5.11
C LEU A 166 -9.81 16.26 4.98
N LEU A 167 -9.36 15.11 5.48
CA LEU A 167 -10.14 13.85 5.49
C LEU A 167 -11.44 14.01 6.27
N ILE A 168 -11.42 14.67 7.43
CA ILE A 168 -12.63 14.95 8.21
C ILE A 168 -13.64 15.76 7.37
N LYS A 169 -13.18 16.79 6.66
CA LYS A 169 -14.06 17.60 5.79
C LYS A 169 -14.60 16.79 4.62
N MET A 170 -13.78 15.95 3.99
CA MET A 170 -14.20 15.09 2.89
C MET A 170 -15.23 14.05 3.32
N ARG A 171 -15.03 13.40 4.48
CA ARG A 171 -15.99 12.49 5.12
C ARG A 171 -17.30 13.19 5.47
N LEU A 172 -17.23 14.40 6.03
CA LEU A 172 -18.40 15.24 6.28
C LEU A 172 -19.14 15.56 4.98
N ALA A 173 -18.41 15.85 3.91
CA ALA A 173 -19.00 16.12 2.61
C ALA A 173 -19.78 14.91 2.07
N ALA A 174 -19.19 13.72 2.10
CA ALA A 174 -19.85 12.49 1.67
C ALA A 174 -21.12 12.20 2.49
N ARG A 175 -21.04 12.38 3.81
CA ARG A 175 -22.17 12.13 4.70
C ARG A 175 -23.30 13.16 4.58
N LEU A 176 -22.96 14.44 4.52
CA LEU A 176 -23.94 15.53 4.49
C LEU A 176 -24.52 15.76 3.09
N TYR A 177 -23.84 15.33 2.04
CA TYR A 177 -24.25 15.53 0.65
C TYR A 177 -24.14 14.22 -0.16
N PRO A 178 -24.92 13.18 0.22
CA PRO A 178 -24.89 11.89 -0.46
C PRO A 178 -25.28 11.98 -1.94
N GLU A 179 -26.01 13.03 -2.34
CA GLU A 179 -26.38 13.29 -3.74
C GLU A 179 -25.19 13.46 -4.70
N TYR A 180 -23.99 13.77 -4.18
CA TYR A 180 -22.79 13.89 -5.00
C TYR A 180 -22.02 12.58 -5.19
N GLY A 181 -22.36 11.51 -4.45
CA GLY A 181 -21.65 10.23 -4.53
C GLY A 181 -20.16 10.33 -4.20
N LEU A 182 -19.80 11.16 -3.22
CA LEU A 182 -18.41 11.39 -2.81
C LEU A 182 -17.85 10.19 -2.02
N PRO A 183 -16.53 9.95 -2.06
CA PRO A 183 -15.91 8.85 -1.31
C PRO A 183 -16.04 9.05 0.20
N GLU A 184 -16.30 7.95 0.92
CA GLU A 184 -16.46 7.94 2.37
C GLU A 184 -15.13 7.83 3.12
N PHE A 185 -14.04 7.49 2.43
CA PHE A 185 -12.73 7.22 3.03
C PHE A 185 -12.82 6.13 4.11
N ASN A 186 -13.54 5.07 3.78
CA ASN A 186 -13.61 3.83 4.55
C ASN A 186 -12.30 3.03 4.38
N ASP A 187 -12.20 1.87 5.04
CA ASP A 187 -10.96 1.08 5.03
C ASP A 187 -10.55 0.63 3.61
N GLU A 188 -11.52 0.30 2.74
CA GLU A 188 -11.26 -0.08 1.35
C GLU A 188 -10.71 1.09 0.53
N ASP A 189 -11.31 2.28 0.67
CA ASP A 189 -10.84 3.52 0.03
C ASP A 189 -9.41 3.85 0.48
N MET A 190 -9.15 3.71 1.78
CA MET A 190 -7.83 3.98 2.36
C MET A 190 -6.78 2.98 1.91
N GLU A 191 -7.16 1.71 1.69
CA GLU A 191 -6.28 0.70 1.12
C GLU A 191 -5.91 1.04 -0.34
N LEU A 192 -6.88 1.49 -1.15
CA LEU A 192 -6.61 1.93 -2.52
C LEU A 192 -5.65 3.13 -2.55
N ILE A 193 -5.86 4.12 -1.69
CA ILE A 193 -4.98 5.29 -1.55
C ILE A 193 -3.56 4.85 -1.14
N LEU A 194 -3.44 3.93 -0.20
CA LEU A 194 -2.14 3.41 0.24
C LEU A 194 -1.43 2.63 -0.88
N ASN A 195 -2.17 1.86 -1.67
CA ASN A 195 -1.64 1.14 -2.83
C ASN A 195 -1.09 2.14 -3.85
N GLU A 196 -1.86 3.18 -4.22
CA GLU A 196 -1.40 4.21 -5.16
C GLU A 196 -0.20 5.03 -4.62
N LEU A 197 -0.17 5.26 -3.31
CA LEU A 197 0.93 5.96 -2.65
C LEU A 197 2.25 5.22 -2.81
N THR A 198 2.20 3.89 -2.76
CA THR A 198 3.36 2.99 -2.66
C THR A 198 3.69 2.27 -3.96
N ASP A 199 2.78 2.28 -4.94
CA ASP A 199 2.95 1.63 -6.23
C ASP A 199 4.16 2.18 -7.00
N GLY A 200 5.03 1.25 -7.40
CA GLY A 200 6.30 1.52 -8.04
C GLY A 200 7.33 2.35 -7.26
N ILE A 201 7.11 2.62 -5.97
CA ILE A 201 8.01 3.43 -5.14
C ILE A 201 9.04 2.55 -4.43
N PHE A 202 10.32 2.89 -4.55
CA PHE A 202 11.40 2.15 -3.89
C PHE A 202 12.01 2.88 -2.70
N LEU A 203 11.95 4.22 -2.64
CA LEU A 203 12.60 5.01 -1.58
C LEU A 203 11.56 5.59 -0.62
N LEU A 204 11.88 5.58 0.69
CA LEU A 204 10.99 6.13 1.72
C LEU A 204 10.71 7.62 1.50
N ARG A 205 11.73 8.39 1.12
CA ARG A 205 11.59 9.84 0.91
C ARG A 205 10.56 10.20 -0.17
N ASP A 206 10.30 9.28 -1.10
CA ASP A 206 9.35 9.48 -2.20
C ASP A 206 7.90 9.20 -1.72
N ILE A 207 7.75 8.51 -0.58
CA ILE A 207 6.51 8.46 0.19
C ILE A 207 6.52 9.62 1.18
N ASN A 208 5.84 10.71 0.82
CA ASN A 208 5.82 11.94 1.60
C ASN A 208 4.43 12.56 1.66
N GLU A 209 4.30 13.60 2.49
CA GLU A 209 3.03 14.30 2.74
C GLU A 209 2.40 14.87 1.46
N ASP A 210 3.20 15.50 0.59
CA ASP A 210 2.70 16.11 -0.64
C ASP A 210 2.14 15.05 -1.60
N ARG A 211 2.85 13.92 -1.75
CA ARG A 211 2.36 12.79 -2.54
C ARG A 211 1.04 12.25 -1.98
N TYR A 212 0.98 12.04 -0.66
CA TYR A 212 -0.23 11.55 0.01
C TYR A 212 -1.41 12.51 -0.19
N ARG A 213 -1.20 13.81 0.05
CA ARG A 213 -2.20 14.85 -0.17
C ARG A 213 -2.72 14.83 -1.60
N ASN A 214 -1.83 14.79 -2.59
CA ASN A 214 -2.22 14.80 -4.00
C ASN A 214 -3.12 13.60 -4.35
N ILE A 215 -2.78 12.40 -3.88
CA ILE A 215 -3.59 11.19 -4.12
C ILE A 215 -4.95 11.31 -3.45
N VAL A 216 -5.01 11.77 -2.19
CA VAL A 216 -6.29 11.99 -1.49
C VAL A 216 -7.17 13.03 -2.20
N GLU A 217 -6.57 14.13 -2.66
CA GLU A 217 -7.25 15.18 -3.40
C GLU A 217 -7.72 14.72 -4.79
N ASP A 218 -6.95 13.86 -5.47
CA ASP A 218 -7.33 13.22 -6.72
C ASP A 218 -8.46 12.22 -6.52
N TYR A 219 -8.36 11.36 -5.51
CA TYR A 219 -9.36 10.36 -5.14
C TYR A 219 -10.71 11.00 -4.78
N PHE A 220 -10.71 12.13 -4.06
CA PHE A 220 -11.91 12.91 -3.78
C PHE A 220 -12.54 13.55 -5.03
N GLY A 221 -11.72 13.84 -6.04
CA GLY A 221 -12.09 14.61 -7.22
C GLY A 221 -11.68 16.08 -7.11
N LYS A 222 -10.59 16.44 -7.79
CA LYS A 222 -10.02 17.81 -7.80
C LYS A 222 -11.02 18.93 -8.09
N SER A 223 -12.01 18.68 -8.94
CA SER A 223 -13.04 19.68 -9.26
C SER A 223 -13.93 20.06 -8.07
N MET A 224 -14.07 19.17 -7.08
CA MET A 224 -14.91 19.39 -5.90
C MET A 224 -14.17 20.11 -4.76
N LEU A 225 -12.85 20.29 -4.85
CA LEU A 225 -12.05 20.89 -3.77
C LEU A 225 -12.43 22.34 -3.49
N ALA A 226 -12.70 23.13 -4.54
CA ALA A 226 -13.15 24.51 -4.36
C ALA A 226 -14.51 24.60 -3.66
N TRP A 227 -15.41 23.67 -3.98
CA TRP A 227 -16.69 23.53 -3.30
C TRP A 227 -16.47 23.10 -1.84
N LEU A 228 -15.64 22.09 -1.58
CA LEU A 228 -15.31 21.61 -0.24
C LEU A 228 -14.79 22.73 0.66
N GLN A 229 -13.85 23.54 0.15
CA GLN A 229 -13.29 24.69 0.89
C GLN A 229 -14.32 25.77 1.20
N LYS A 230 -15.31 25.98 0.32
CA LYS A 230 -16.40 26.91 0.55
C LYS A 230 -17.40 26.39 1.59
N THR A 231 -17.73 25.10 1.49
CA THR A 231 -18.72 24.41 2.34
C THR A 231 -18.18 24.19 3.76
N PHE A 232 -16.90 23.83 3.87
CA PHE A 232 -16.18 23.57 5.12
C PHE A 232 -14.92 24.47 5.21
N PRO A 233 -15.10 25.77 5.48
CA PRO A 233 -14.02 26.76 5.46
C PRO A 233 -13.01 26.57 6.60
N ASP A 234 -11.79 27.08 6.40
CA ASP A 234 -10.75 27.11 7.44
C ASP A 234 -10.89 28.30 8.39
N HIS A 235 -11.49 29.39 7.91
CA HIS A 235 -11.62 30.63 8.69
C HIS A 235 -12.99 31.26 8.53
N TYR A 236 -13.47 31.84 9.61
CA TYR A 236 -14.60 32.75 9.65
C TYR A 236 -14.09 34.18 9.79
N VAL A 237 -14.56 35.09 8.93
CA VAL A 237 -14.27 36.52 9.04
C VAL A 237 -15.30 37.14 9.96
N LEU A 238 -14.85 37.61 11.13
CA LEU A 238 -15.67 38.26 12.13
C LEU A 238 -16.07 39.67 11.67
N PRO A 239 -17.16 40.26 12.22
CA PRO A 239 -17.62 41.61 11.85
C PRO A 239 -16.56 42.70 12.02
N ASN A 240 -15.61 42.50 12.94
CA ASN A 240 -14.48 43.41 13.16
C ASN A 240 -13.29 43.19 12.21
N GLY A 241 -13.45 42.36 11.17
CA GLY A 241 -12.43 42.03 10.17
C GLY A 241 -11.40 40.98 10.59
N LYS A 242 -11.39 40.54 11.86
CA LYS A 242 -10.49 39.49 12.33
C LYS A 242 -10.93 38.12 11.82
N ARG A 243 -9.99 37.17 11.80
CA ARG A 243 -10.23 35.80 11.37
C ARG A 243 -10.23 34.86 12.57
N ALA A 244 -11.32 34.13 12.75
CA ALA A 244 -11.39 32.99 13.67
C ALA A 244 -11.17 31.71 12.87
N ARG A 245 -10.31 30.80 13.35
CA ARG A 245 -10.06 29.51 12.69
C ARG A 245 -11.18 28.54 13.06
N TYR A 246 -11.66 27.77 12.08
CA TYR A 246 -12.49 26.61 12.36
C TYR A 246 -11.61 25.43 12.80
N SER A 247 -12.00 24.78 13.89
CA SER A 247 -11.48 23.49 14.31
C SER A 247 -12.49 22.41 13.95
N TYR A 248 -12.04 21.33 13.32
CA TYR A 248 -12.84 20.15 13.00
C TYR A 248 -12.25 18.97 13.76
N GLN A 249 -13.05 18.34 14.63
CA GLN A 249 -12.58 17.26 15.50
C GLN A 249 -13.58 16.12 15.50
N GLU A 250 -13.12 14.91 15.20
CA GLU A 250 -13.91 13.70 15.42
C GLU A 250 -14.18 13.56 16.93
N VAL A 251 -15.43 13.32 17.28
CA VAL A 251 -15.85 13.09 18.67
C VAL A 251 -16.84 11.93 18.69
N ALA A 252 -16.80 11.11 19.75
CA ALA A 252 -17.73 10.02 19.92
C ALA A 252 -19.18 10.53 19.80
N THR A 253 -19.97 9.86 18.97
CA THR A 253 -21.41 10.12 18.87
C THR A 253 -22.06 9.80 20.22
N ALA A 254 -23.17 10.48 20.52
CA ALA A 254 -23.83 10.44 21.84
C ALA A 254 -24.37 9.07 22.29
N ASP A 255 -24.08 7.98 21.57
CA ASP A 255 -24.59 6.63 21.81
C ASP A 255 -23.59 5.66 22.44
N GLU A 256 -22.40 6.10 22.86
CA GLU A 256 -21.52 5.28 23.70
C GLU A 256 -21.34 5.85 25.10
N GLN A 257 -21.81 5.05 26.06
CA GLN A 257 -21.87 5.29 27.49
C GLN A 257 -20.54 5.78 28.07
N SER A 258 -20.47 7.00 28.57
CA SER A 258 -19.97 7.29 29.93
C SER A 258 -20.07 8.79 30.28
N SER A 259 -20.24 9.03 31.57
CA SER A 259 -20.40 10.31 32.27
C SER A 259 -19.51 11.48 31.80
N GLY A 260 -20.14 12.62 31.50
CA GLY A 260 -19.54 13.95 31.66
C GLY A 260 -19.41 14.79 30.39
N LYS A 261 -20.43 15.61 30.11
CA LYS A 261 -20.54 16.60 29.02
C LYS A 261 -20.73 15.99 27.61
N ILE A 262 -22.00 15.74 27.29
CA ILE A 262 -22.48 15.51 25.93
C ILE A 262 -22.00 16.67 25.05
N VAL A 263 -21.04 16.41 24.17
CA VAL A 263 -20.73 17.31 23.07
C VAL A 263 -21.81 17.03 22.02
N GLN A 264 -22.68 17.99 21.75
CA GLN A 264 -23.56 17.91 20.58
C GLN A 264 -22.67 17.91 19.32
N SER A 265 -22.29 16.74 18.82
CA SER A 265 -21.81 16.62 17.45
C SER A 265 -23.00 16.28 16.58
N ALA A 266 -23.21 17.07 15.53
CA ALA A 266 -23.90 16.51 14.38
C ALA A 266 -22.91 15.54 13.74
N ASP A 267 -23.33 14.30 13.53
CA ASP A 267 -22.61 13.35 12.68
C ASP A 267 -21.20 12.95 13.15
N GLY A 268 -20.92 12.98 14.46
CA GLY A 268 -19.64 12.53 15.02
C GLY A 268 -18.46 13.50 14.81
N VAL A 269 -18.73 14.72 14.33
CA VAL A 269 -17.71 15.77 14.22
C VAL A 269 -18.15 17.03 14.97
N LEU A 270 -17.28 17.53 15.82
CA LEU A 270 -17.41 18.82 16.48
C LEU A 270 -16.70 19.88 15.64
N VAL A 271 -17.44 20.92 15.25
CA VAL A 271 -16.89 22.11 14.62
C VAL A 271 -16.93 23.28 15.57
N GLU A 272 -15.78 23.92 15.80
CA GLU A 272 -15.67 25.09 16.68
C GLU A 272 -15.03 26.29 15.96
N ILE A 273 -15.45 27.50 16.34
CA ILE A 273 -14.67 28.72 16.11
C ILE A 273 -14.24 29.31 17.44
N SER A 274 -12.94 29.56 17.59
CA SER A 274 -12.37 30.16 18.79
C SER A 274 -11.98 31.62 18.54
N ALA A 275 -12.49 32.53 19.36
CA ALA A 275 -12.08 33.93 19.36
C ALA A 275 -12.25 34.54 20.75
N ARG A 276 -11.58 35.68 20.98
CA ARG A 276 -11.73 36.39 22.25
C ARG A 276 -13.15 36.95 22.37
N ILE A 277 -13.64 37.06 23.59
CA ILE A 277 -14.99 37.51 23.89
C ILE A 277 -15.32 38.87 23.24
N GLU A 278 -14.37 39.80 23.21
CA GLU A 278 -14.58 41.11 22.54
C GLU A 278 -14.78 40.99 21.03
N ASP A 279 -14.23 39.95 20.42
CA ASP A 279 -14.28 39.72 18.98
C ASP A 279 -15.63 39.10 18.56
N PHE A 280 -16.36 38.48 19.50
CA PHE A 280 -17.72 37.96 19.31
C PHE A 280 -18.84 38.95 19.68
N MET A 281 -18.52 40.11 20.27
CA MET A 281 -19.55 41.03 20.79
C MET A 281 -20.56 41.52 19.73
N GLN A 282 -20.21 41.52 18.45
CA GLN A 282 -21.10 41.92 17.35
C GLN A 282 -21.92 40.75 16.76
N LEU A 283 -21.75 39.52 17.26
CA LEU A 283 -22.40 38.33 16.75
C LEU A 283 -23.54 37.85 17.65
N ARG A 284 -24.58 37.31 17.03
CA ARG A 284 -25.78 36.79 17.70
C ARG A 284 -26.22 35.48 17.08
N GLY A 285 -27.01 34.73 17.83
CA GLY A 285 -27.64 33.50 17.37
C GLY A 285 -26.68 32.32 17.26
N GLU A 286 -27.19 31.27 16.63
CA GLU A 286 -26.42 30.10 16.23
C GLU A 286 -25.56 30.40 15.01
N HIS A 287 -24.42 29.73 14.91
CA HIS A 287 -23.62 29.69 13.68
C HIS A 287 -23.73 28.34 13.01
N LYS A 288 -23.90 28.33 11.69
CA LYS A 288 -24.01 27.11 10.89
C LYS A 288 -23.23 27.25 9.60
N ILE A 289 -22.64 26.14 9.16
CA ILE A 289 -21.97 25.98 7.86
C ILE A 289 -22.63 24.84 7.08
N ALA A 290 -22.11 24.50 5.90
CA ALA A 290 -22.64 23.42 5.06
C ALA A 290 -24.14 23.57 4.79
N ASP A 291 -24.56 24.72 4.24
CA ASP A 291 -25.95 25.04 3.92
C ASP A 291 -26.92 24.89 5.12
N GLY A 292 -26.41 25.14 6.33
CA GLY A 292 -27.18 25.04 7.57
C GLY A 292 -27.26 23.64 8.17
N LYS A 293 -26.66 22.63 7.53
CA LYS A 293 -26.64 21.24 7.99
C LYS A 293 -25.75 21.06 9.23
N LEU A 294 -24.67 21.84 9.35
CA LEU A 294 -23.68 21.66 10.42
C LEU A 294 -23.64 22.87 11.35
N LYS A 295 -23.97 22.66 12.63
CA LYS A 295 -23.83 23.69 13.68
C LYS A 295 -22.36 23.88 14.05
N VAL A 296 -22.00 25.11 14.40
CA VAL A 296 -20.65 25.48 14.83
C VAL A 296 -20.72 26.03 16.25
N ARG A 297 -19.87 25.49 17.13
CA ARG A 297 -19.76 25.94 18.52
C ARG A 297 -18.82 27.13 18.61
N TYR A 298 -19.22 28.14 19.37
CA TYR A 298 -18.35 29.22 19.76
C TYR A 298 -17.54 28.81 20.98
N ASP A 299 -16.22 28.84 20.85
CA ASP A 299 -15.27 28.74 21.96
C ASP A 299 -14.82 30.15 22.31
N ILE A 300 -15.46 30.71 23.35
CA ILE A 300 -15.24 32.08 23.78
C ILE A 300 -13.99 32.10 24.63
N LEU A 301 -13.03 32.94 24.25
CA LEU A 301 -11.74 33.06 24.93
C LEU A 301 -11.66 34.35 25.76
N ALA A 302 -10.95 34.29 26.88
CA ALA A 302 -10.48 35.48 27.60
C ALA A 302 -9.39 36.23 26.81
N PRO A 303 -9.00 37.46 27.22
CA PRO A 303 -7.92 38.21 26.57
C PRO A 303 -6.58 37.47 26.47
N ASN A 304 -6.33 36.49 27.36
CA ASN A 304 -5.15 35.63 27.34
C ASN A 304 -5.32 34.33 26.53
N PHE A 305 -6.35 34.24 25.68
CA PHE A 305 -6.66 33.10 24.81
C PHE A 305 -7.03 31.80 25.53
N ARG A 306 -7.37 31.83 26.82
CA ARG A 306 -7.94 30.67 27.52
C ARG A 306 -9.45 30.61 27.32
N THR A 307 -9.99 29.43 27.04
CA THR A 307 -11.43 29.18 27.01
C THR A 307 -12.07 29.58 28.33
N ILE A 308 -13.13 30.37 28.24
CA ILE A 308 -13.97 30.76 29.39
C ILE A 308 -15.34 30.09 29.33
N GLN A 309 -15.92 30.01 28.14
CA GLN A 309 -17.24 29.43 27.93
C GLN A 309 -17.32 28.90 26.51
N LYS A 310 -17.99 27.76 26.35
CA LYS A 310 -18.37 27.23 25.05
C LYS A 310 -19.88 27.32 24.91
N THR A 311 -20.38 27.79 23.76
CA THR A 311 -21.82 27.93 23.51
C THR A 311 -22.15 27.67 22.04
N TRP A 312 -23.35 27.14 21.78
CA TRP A 312 -23.89 27.00 20.42
C TRP A 312 -24.68 28.23 19.96
N ASP A 313 -25.10 29.08 20.92
CA ASP A 313 -25.87 30.28 20.68
C ASP A 313 -25.29 31.45 21.47
N LEU A 314 -24.84 32.47 20.74
CA LEU A 314 -24.31 33.68 21.36
C LEU A 314 -25.41 34.53 21.98
N THR A 315 -26.65 34.51 21.46
CA THR A 315 -27.75 35.28 22.05
C THR A 315 -28.02 34.84 23.48
N SER A 316 -28.18 33.53 23.71
CA SER A 316 -28.34 32.97 25.05
C SER A 316 -27.13 33.28 25.96
N PHE A 317 -25.90 33.19 25.44
CA PHE A 317 -24.70 33.54 26.21
C PHE A 317 -24.72 35.00 26.69
N TRP A 318 -24.99 35.96 25.81
CA TRP A 318 -25.01 37.38 26.15
C TRP A 318 -26.11 37.73 27.15
N GLN A 319 -27.27 37.06 27.08
CA GLN A 319 -28.41 37.31 27.96
C GLN A 319 -28.24 36.66 29.34
N ASN A 320 -27.73 35.43 29.40
CA ASN A 320 -27.82 34.60 30.60
C ASN A 320 -26.49 34.40 31.32
N THR A 321 -25.37 34.36 30.61
CA THR A 321 -24.06 33.94 31.15
C THR A 321 -23.04 35.06 31.19
N TYR A 322 -23.12 36.02 30.28
CA TYR A 322 -22.14 37.08 30.13
C TYR A 322 -21.98 37.94 31.39
N ALA A 323 -23.05 38.22 32.15
CA ALA A 323 -22.97 39.04 33.35
C ALA A 323 -22.02 38.46 34.43
N GLU A 324 -22.06 37.14 34.62
CA GLU A 324 -21.20 36.42 35.57
C GLU A 324 -19.75 36.38 35.07
N VAL A 325 -19.57 35.99 33.80
CA VAL A 325 -18.26 35.96 33.12
C VAL A 325 -17.59 37.33 33.14
N ARG A 326 -18.36 38.40 32.88
CA ARG A 326 -17.90 39.79 32.92
C ARG A 326 -17.41 40.19 34.30
N LYS A 327 -18.10 39.79 35.37
CA LYS A 327 -17.70 40.10 36.76
C LYS A 327 -16.34 39.48 37.08
N GLU A 328 -16.13 38.23 36.67
CA GLU A 328 -14.85 37.55 36.84
C GLU A 328 -13.74 38.19 36.00
N LEU A 329 -13.99 38.41 34.71
CA LEU A 329 -12.99 38.93 33.78
C LEU A 329 -12.61 40.38 34.08
N ARG A 330 -13.54 41.21 34.57
CA ARG A 330 -13.23 42.58 34.97
C ARG A 330 -12.23 42.64 36.12
N GLY A 331 -12.27 41.68 37.05
CA GLY A 331 -11.30 41.58 38.13
C GLY A 331 -9.91 41.17 37.62
N ARG A 332 -9.86 40.16 36.75
CA ARG A 332 -8.58 39.64 36.19
C ARG A 332 -7.96 40.57 35.14
N TYR A 333 -8.77 41.29 34.38
CA TYR A 333 -8.37 42.12 33.24
C TYR A 333 -9.02 43.53 33.31
N PRO A 334 -8.62 44.37 34.29
CA PRO A 334 -9.28 45.66 34.55
C PRO A 334 -9.10 46.70 33.43
N LYS A 335 -8.08 46.54 32.57
CA LYS A 335 -7.80 47.44 31.45
C LYS A 335 -8.64 47.16 30.19
N HIS A 336 -9.35 46.04 30.14
CA HIS A 336 -10.17 45.69 28.98
C HIS A 336 -11.58 46.30 29.07
N PRO A 337 -12.18 46.70 27.93
CA PRO A 337 -13.54 47.22 27.92
C PRO A 337 -14.56 46.10 28.13
N TRP A 338 -15.33 46.22 29.22
CA TRP A 338 -16.36 45.26 29.61
C TRP A 338 -17.74 45.92 29.61
N PRO A 339 -18.40 46.07 28.44
CA PRO A 339 -19.69 46.75 28.34
C PRO A 339 -20.76 46.05 29.18
N GLU A 340 -21.66 46.81 29.80
CA GLU A 340 -22.80 46.26 30.56
C GLU A 340 -23.84 45.62 29.66
N LYS A 341 -24.00 46.18 28.45
CA LYS A 341 -24.91 45.69 27.43
C LYS A 341 -24.12 45.44 26.15
N VAL A 342 -24.22 44.22 25.63
CA VAL A 342 -23.73 43.87 24.31
C VAL A 342 -24.96 43.99 23.40
N MET A 343 -24.97 44.94 22.46
CA MET A 343 -26.09 45.19 21.53
C MET A 343 -26.19 44.09 20.48
#